data_AF-A0AAR5QAJ9-F1
#
_entry.id   AF-A0AAR5QAJ9-F1
#
_cell.length_a   1.000
_cell.length_b   1.000
_cell.length_c   1.000
_cell.angle_alpha   90.00
_cell.angle_beta   90.00
_cell.angle_gamma   90.00
#
_symmetry.space_group_name_H-M   'P 1'
#
loop_
_entity.id
_entity.type
_entity.pdbx_description
1 polymer ?
#
loop_
_entity_poly.entity_id
_entity_poly.type
_entity_poly.pdbx_seq_one_letter_code
_entity_poly.pdbx_strand_id
1 'polypeptide(L)'
;MDMLPMRENLEPLLEALKNKDRNAAVEWSRTEQWATLEQLIAASSPPPSRPGSVAATDTSPARTGPKWPCPFCTFINDAEVQTCAMCNLPRSRT
;
A
#
# COMPACT_ATOMS: atom_id res chain seq x y z
N MET A 1 20.61 -0.94 6.68
CA MET A 1 19.33 -0.76 7.41
C MET A 1 18.57 -2.04 7.22
N ASP A 2 18.81 -3.02 8.10
CA ASP A 2 18.06 -4.27 8.07
C ASP A 2 16.61 -3.96 8.43
N MET A 3 15.72 -4.09 7.45
CA MET A 3 14.29 -4.03 7.68
C MET A 3 13.96 -5.16 8.64
N LEU A 4 13.57 -4.81 9.87
CA LEU A 4 13.13 -5.64 11.01
C LEU A 4 13.51 -7.13 10.95
N PRO A 5 14.13 -7.71 12.00
CA PRO A 5 14.38 -9.15 12.09
C PRO A 5 13.07 -9.93 12.35
N MET A 6 12.14 -9.89 11.39
CA MET A 6 10.79 -10.47 11.49
C MET A 6 10.87 -11.99 11.62
N ARG A 7 11.91 -12.61 11.04
CA ARG A 7 12.08 -14.06 11.07
C ARG A 7 12.36 -14.58 12.48
N GLU A 8 13.26 -13.93 13.21
CA GLU A 8 13.62 -14.30 14.58
C GLU A 8 12.44 -14.11 15.54
N ASN A 9 11.62 -13.08 15.30
CA ASN A 9 10.46 -12.80 16.12
C ASN A 9 9.24 -13.69 15.79
N LEU A 10 9.25 -14.44 14.69
CA LEU A 10 8.14 -15.31 14.26
C LEU A 10 8.23 -16.74 14.84
N GLU A 11 9.41 -17.17 15.29
CA GLU A 11 9.62 -18.53 15.82
C GLU A 11 8.66 -18.91 16.95
N PRO A 12 8.38 -18.04 17.95
CA PRO A 12 7.46 -18.40 19.03
C PRO A 12 6.01 -18.58 18.54
N LEU A 13 5.59 -17.84 17.52
CA LEU A 13 4.27 -18.03 16.90
C LEU A 13 4.19 -19.36 16.16
N LEU A 14 5.22 -19.71 15.38
CA LEU A 14 5.24 -20.96 14.62
C LEU A 14 5.23 -22.16 15.56
N GLU A 15 5.93 -22.08 16.69
CA GLU A 15 5.93 -23.11 17.73
C GLU A 15 4.55 -23.22 18.39
N ALA A 16 3.90 -22.10 18.71
CA ALA A 16 2.54 -22.07 19.25
C ALA A 16 1.54 -22.72 18.27
N LEU A 17 1.64 -22.42 16.97
CA LEU A 17 0.80 -23.02 15.92
C LEU A 17 1.06 -24.52 15.77
N LYS A 18 2.34 -24.94 15.79
CA LYS A 18 2.74 -26.36 15.71
C LYS A 18 2.15 -27.18 16.86
N ASN A 19 2.15 -26.61 18.06
CA ASN A 19 1.65 -27.25 19.27
C ASN A 19 0.15 -27.00 19.52
N LYS A 20 -0.53 -26.26 18.62
CA LYS A 20 -1.93 -25.83 18.74
C LYS A 20 -2.23 -25.07 20.05
N ASP A 21 -1.23 -24.38 20.58
CA ASP A 21 -1.35 -23.56 21.77
C ASP A 21 -1.93 -22.19 21.39
N ARG A 22 -3.23 -22.05 21.63
CA ARG A 22 -3.95 -20.81 21.33
C ARG A 22 -3.57 -19.66 22.27
N ASN A 23 -3.19 -19.96 23.52
CA ASN A 23 -2.85 -18.92 24.49
C ASN A 23 -1.49 -18.31 24.14
N ALA A 24 -0.50 -19.14 23.84
CA ALA A 24 0.82 -18.67 23.39
C ALA A 24 0.73 -17.83 22.11
N ALA A 25 -0.14 -18.20 21.16
CA ALA A 25 -0.37 -17.40 19.96
C ALA A 25 -1.00 -16.02 20.25
N VAL A 26 -1.95 -15.95 21.19
CA VAL A 26 -2.60 -14.69 21.61
C VAL A 26 -1.64 -13.79 22.39
N GLU A 27 -0.77 -14.38 23.20
CA GLU A 27 0.26 -13.64 23.92
C GLU A 27 1.28 -13.05 22.94
N TRP A 28 1.73 -13.86 21.97
CA TRP A 28 2.65 -13.41 20.93
C TRP A 28 2.08 -12.27 20.09
N SER A 29 0.79 -12.29 19.75
CA SER A 29 0.17 -11.23 18.96
C SER A 29 0.06 -9.89 19.71
N ARG A 30 0.41 -9.82 20.99
CA ARG A 30 0.43 -8.57 21.78
C ARG A 30 1.83 -7.95 21.87
N THR A 31 2.82 -8.56 21.22
CA THR A 31 4.19 -8.07 21.24
C THR A 31 4.36 -6.80 20.39
N GLU A 32 5.27 -5.92 20.80
CA GLU A 32 5.56 -4.64 20.13
C GLU A 32 6.00 -4.83 18.67
N GLN A 33 6.69 -5.93 18.40
CA GLN A 33 7.16 -6.29 17.07
C GLN A 33 5.99 -6.56 16.12
N TRP A 34 4.95 -7.26 16.61
CA TRP A 34 3.73 -7.48 15.85
C TRP A 34 2.94 -6.18 15.66
N ALA A 35 2.82 -5.36 16.71
CA ALA A 35 2.16 -4.05 16.63
C ALA A 35 2.82 -3.13 15.59
N THR A 36 4.15 -3.12 15.51
CA THR A 36 4.90 -2.35 14.51
C THR A 36 4.60 -2.84 13.09
N LEU A 37 4.49 -4.17 12.90
CA LEU A 37 4.16 -4.77 11.62
C LEU A 37 2.73 -4.44 11.18
N GLU A 38 1.77 -4.50 12.10
CA GLU A 38 0.39 -4.07 11.85
C GLU A 38 0.31 -2.59 11.44
N GLN A 39 1.07 -1.71 12.11
CA GLN A 39 1.12 -0.29 11.76
C GLN A 39 1.70 -0.05 10.36
N LEU A 40 2.77 -0.77 9.99
CA LEU A 40 3.36 -0.67 8.64
C LEU A 40 2.37 -1.13 7.56
N ILE A 41 1.64 -2.23 7.81
CA ILE A 41 0.59 -2.70 6.89
C ILE A 41 -0.53 -1.67 6.78
N ALA A 42 -1.01 -1.14 7.90
CA ALA A 42 -2.04 -0.11 7.93
C ALA A 42 -1.62 1.16 7.16
N ALA A 43 -0.37 1.59 7.31
CA ALA A 43 0.18 2.73 6.59
C ALA A 43 0.40 2.46 5.10
N SER A 44 0.66 1.20 4.70
CA SER A 44 0.80 0.80 3.29
C SER A 44 -0.52 0.74 2.53
N SER A 45 -1.65 0.75 3.24
CA SER A 45 -2.98 0.75 2.64
C SER A 45 -3.27 2.13 2.02
N PRO A 46 -3.66 2.21 0.73
CA PRO A 46 -4.11 3.47 0.16
C PRO A 46 -5.27 4.03 1.00
N PRO A 47 -5.30 5.34 1.32
CA PRO A 47 -6.44 5.91 2.01
C PRO A 47 -7.71 5.62 1.18
N PRO A 48 -8.85 5.30 1.81
CA PRO A 48 -10.11 5.20 1.09
C PRO A 48 -10.29 6.51 0.32
N SER A 49 -10.42 6.42 -1.00
CA SER A 49 -10.61 7.58 -1.86
C SER A 49 -11.83 8.34 -1.35
N ARG A 50 -11.60 9.48 -0.68
CA ARG A 50 -12.65 10.37 -0.22
C ARG A 50 -13.49 10.75 -1.45
N PRO A 51 -14.81 10.49 -1.47
CA PRO A 51 -15.68 11.11 -2.46
C PRO A 51 -15.58 12.63 -2.29
N GLY A 52 -15.45 13.32 -3.42
CA GLY A 52 -14.92 14.67 -3.50
C GLY A 52 -15.57 15.69 -2.57
N SER A 53 -14.72 16.50 -1.95
CA SER A 53 -15.07 17.86 -1.56
C SER A 53 -13.97 18.76 -2.11
N VAL A 54 -14.12 19.15 -3.37
CA VAL A 54 -13.42 20.28 -3.97
C VAL A 54 -14.43 21.37 -4.26
N ALA A 55 -14.90 22.02 -3.20
CA ALA A 55 -15.25 23.42 -3.30
C ALA A 55 -13.93 24.20 -3.28
N ALA A 56 -13.28 24.28 -4.44
CA ALA A 56 -12.19 25.20 -4.68
C ALA A 56 -12.47 25.86 -6.03
N THR A 57 -13.05 27.04 -5.93
CA THR A 57 -13.10 28.05 -6.98
C THR A 57 -11.65 28.35 -7.36
N ASP A 58 -11.20 27.84 -8.51
CA ASP A 58 -9.98 28.33 -9.13
C ASP A 58 -10.21 28.58 -10.62
N THR A 59 -10.33 29.86 -10.92
CA THR A 59 -10.47 30.41 -12.26
C THR A 59 -9.10 30.33 -12.94
N SER A 60 -8.82 29.27 -13.68
CA SER A 60 -7.75 29.22 -14.69
C SER A 60 -8.01 28.09 -15.71
N PRO A 61 -7.86 28.33 -17.03
CA PRO A 61 -8.07 27.30 -18.04
C PRO A 61 -6.80 26.45 -18.18
N ALA A 62 -6.54 25.56 -17.23
CA ALA A 62 -5.47 24.59 -17.36
C ALA A 62 -5.89 23.50 -18.37
N ARG A 63 -5.18 23.47 -19.51
CA ARG A 63 -5.35 22.51 -20.62
C ARG A 63 -4.89 21.09 -20.28
N THR A 64 -5.26 20.55 -19.13
CA THR A 64 -4.85 19.21 -18.74
C THR A 64 -6.01 18.25 -18.92
N GLY A 65 -5.90 17.37 -19.92
CA GLY A 65 -6.89 16.33 -20.17
C GLY A 65 -7.07 15.37 -18.97
N PRO A 66 -7.99 14.41 -19.05
CA PRO A 66 -8.19 13.44 -17.98
C PRO A 66 -6.93 12.59 -17.77
N LYS A 67 -6.46 12.53 -16.52
CA LYS A 67 -5.42 11.60 -16.08
C LYS A 67 -5.85 10.16 -16.37
N TRP A 68 -4.90 9.25 -16.56
CA TRP A 68 -5.20 7.85 -16.93
C TRP A 68 -4.52 6.83 -16.02
N PRO A 69 -5.25 5.78 -15.58
CA PRO A 69 -4.65 4.69 -14.83
C PRO A 69 -3.87 3.77 -15.77
N CYS A 70 -2.63 3.43 -15.39
CA CYS A 70 -1.81 2.50 -16.15
C CYS A 70 -2.44 1.10 -16.17
N PRO A 71 -2.64 0.48 -17.35
CA PRO A 71 -3.27 -0.84 -17.42
C PRO A 71 -2.38 -1.98 -16.90
N PHE A 72 -1.12 -1.71 -16.51
CA PHE A 72 -0.15 -2.70 -16.05
C PHE A 72 0.17 -2.59 -14.55
N CYS A 73 0.39 -1.37 -14.05
CA CYS A 73 0.80 -1.13 -12.66
C CYS A 73 -0.14 -0.20 -11.88
N THR A 74 -1.30 0.15 -12.45
CA THR A 74 -2.37 0.98 -11.86
C THR A 74 -2.01 2.42 -11.47
N PHE A 75 -0.76 2.84 -11.64
CA PHE A 75 -0.33 4.23 -11.41
C PHE A 75 -1.11 5.22 -12.30
N ILE A 76 -1.52 6.35 -11.72
CA ILE A 76 -2.29 7.39 -12.40
C ILE A 76 -1.34 8.41 -13.03
N ASN A 77 -1.21 8.39 -14.35
CA ASN A 77 -0.34 9.28 -15.12
C ASN A 77 -1.07 10.55 -15.58
N ASP A 78 -0.32 11.62 -15.86
CA ASP A 78 -0.86 12.84 -16.45
C ASP A 78 -1.30 12.63 -17.91
N ALA A 79 -2.22 13.47 -18.39
CA ALA A 79 -2.84 13.29 -19.70
C ALA A 79 -1.87 13.43 -20.88
N GLU A 80 -0.79 14.19 -20.69
CA GLU A 80 0.21 14.51 -21.72
C GLU A 80 1.18 13.35 -21.97
N VAL A 81 1.36 12.45 -20.99
CA VAL A 81 2.32 11.34 -21.11
C VAL A 81 1.68 10.11 -21.75
N GLN A 82 2.42 9.48 -22.68
CA GLN A 82 1.99 8.27 -23.39
C GLN A 82 2.56 6.98 -22.81
N THR A 83 3.54 7.10 -21.91
CA THR A 83 4.19 6.01 -21.20
C THR A 83 4.05 6.20 -19.70
N CYS A 84 3.94 5.11 -18.96
CA CYS A 84 3.78 5.18 -17.52
C CYS A 84 5.09 5.60 -16.83
N ALA A 85 5.04 6.60 -15.95
CA ALA A 85 6.22 7.06 -15.19
C ALA A 85 6.79 6.03 -14.20
N MET A 86 5.99 5.03 -13.81
CA MET A 86 6.41 3.99 -12.85
C MET A 86 6.95 2.72 -13.52
N CYS A 87 6.34 2.28 -14.63
CA CYS A 87 6.71 1.01 -15.27
C CYS A 87 7.21 1.16 -16.71
N ASN A 88 7.24 2.38 -17.25
CA ASN A 88 7.66 2.69 -18.63
C ASN A 88 6.91 1.94 -19.75
N LEU A 89 5.75 1.35 -19.45
CA LEU A 89 4.88 0.68 -20.44
C LEU A 89 3.92 1.68 -21.11
N PRO A 90 3.46 1.40 -22.35
CA PRO A 90 2.57 2.28 -23.10
C PRO A 90 1.18 2.38 -22.48
N ARG A 91 0.47 3.46 -22.81
CA ARG A 91 -0.90 3.72 -22.34
C ARG A 91 -1.92 2.68 -22.79
N SER A 92 -1.72 2.08 -23.95
CA SER A 92 -2.58 1.02 -24.49
C SER A 92 -1.86 -0.32 -24.52
N ARG A 93 -2.64 -1.39 -24.33
CA ARG A 93 -2.21 -2.75 -24.64
C ARG A 93 -2.32 -2.93 -26.16
N THR A 94 -1.28 -2.54 -26.90
CA THR A 94 -1.09 -2.98 -28.30
C THR A 94 -0.75 -4.46 -28.34
#